data_AF-A0A8J7WY13-F1
#
_entry.id   AF-A0A8J7WY13-F1
#
_cell.length_a   1.000
_cell.length_b   1.000
_cell.length_c   1.000
_cell.angle_alpha   90.00
_cell.angle_beta   90.00
_cell.angle_gamma   90.00
#
_symmetry.space_group_name_H-M   'P 1'
#
loop_
_entity.id
_entity.type
_entity.pdbx_description
1 polymer ?
#
loop_
_entity_poly.entity_id
_entity_poly.type
_entity_poly.pdbx_seq_one_letter_code
_entity_poly.pdbx_strand_id
1 'polypeptide(L)'
;PLTEAQPGQPSWTRWQGPVQKAVVELKILYKSLEKTIEDGLRQTFEYMDRCDSKEGHLIVFDRRKGVAWEEKVFVRKETYQGQEIAVWGM
;
A
#
# COMPACT_ATOMS: atom_id res chain seq x y z
N PRO A 1 18.52 -6.54 -17.77
CA PRO A 1 18.51 -7.79 -18.58
C PRO A 1 18.14 -8.98 -17.68
N LEU A 2 17.28 -9.88 -18.17
CA LEU A 2 16.94 -11.11 -17.44
C LEU A 2 18.05 -12.15 -17.64
N THR A 3 18.48 -12.79 -16.55
CA THR A 3 19.40 -13.93 -16.56
C THR A 3 18.68 -15.22 -16.21
N GLU A 4 19.35 -16.37 -16.31
CA GLU A 4 18.78 -17.63 -15.84
C GLU A 4 18.53 -17.57 -14.32
N ALA A 5 17.42 -18.14 -13.85
CA ALA A 5 17.19 -18.24 -12.42
C ALA A 5 18.14 -19.27 -11.83
N GLN A 6 18.79 -18.92 -10.72
CA GLN A 6 19.50 -19.90 -9.93
C GLN A 6 18.52 -21.00 -9.45
N PRO A 7 18.92 -22.28 -9.47
CA PRO A 7 18.06 -23.37 -9.02
C PRO A 7 17.52 -23.13 -7.60
N GLY A 8 16.20 -23.25 -7.42
CA GLY A 8 15.56 -23.04 -6.11
C GLY A 8 15.28 -21.58 -5.73
N GLN A 9 15.65 -20.60 -6.57
CA GLN A 9 15.31 -19.19 -6.34
C GLN A 9 14.04 -18.78 -7.12
N PRO A 10 13.21 -17.86 -6.58
CA PRO A 10 12.05 -17.33 -7.30
C PRO A 10 12.42 -16.66 -8.62
N SER A 11 11.57 -16.75 -9.64
CA SER A 11 11.85 -16.23 -11.00
C SER A 11 12.14 -14.73 -11.10
N TRP A 12 11.74 -13.93 -10.10
CA TRP A 12 12.01 -12.49 -10.06
C TRP A 12 13.48 -12.17 -9.74
N THR A 13 14.27 -13.12 -9.21
CA THR A 13 15.73 -12.94 -8.98
C THR A 13 16.54 -12.89 -10.28
N ARG A 14 15.91 -13.21 -11.42
CA ARG A 14 16.51 -13.09 -12.77
C ARG A 14 16.82 -11.65 -13.16
N TRP A 15 16.14 -10.68 -12.54
CA TRP A 15 16.30 -9.26 -12.82
C TRP A 15 17.56 -8.71 -12.15
N GLN A 16 18.49 -8.21 -12.96
CA GLN A 16 19.72 -7.56 -12.48
C GLN A 16 19.66 -6.02 -12.54
N GLY A 17 18.50 -5.45 -12.88
CA GLY A 17 18.31 -4.00 -12.87
C GLY A 17 17.93 -3.48 -11.48
N PRO A 18 17.76 -2.16 -11.33
CA PRO A 18 17.21 -1.60 -10.10
C PRO A 18 15.82 -2.20 -9.81
N VAL A 19 15.55 -2.50 -8.54
CA VAL A 19 14.26 -3.02 -8.07
C VAL A 19 13.53 -1.87 -7.37
N GLN A 20 12.33 -1.56 -7.83
CA GLN A 20 11.39 -0.73 -7.08
C GLN A 20 10.56 -1.63 -6.17
N LYS A 21 10.48 -1.27 -4.89
CA LYS A 21 9.59 -1.91 -3.91
C LYS A 21 8.51 -0.91 -3.54
N ALA A 22 7.29 -1.40 -3.43
CA ALA A 22 6.16 -0.66 -2.91
C ALA A 22 5.33 -1.56 -2.00
N VAL A 23 4.76 -0.99 -0.95
CA VAL A 23 3.79 -1.67 -0.08
C VAL A 23 2.39 -1.22 -0.50
N VAL A 24 1.49 -2.19 -0.69
CA VAL A 24 0.07 -1.92 -0.94
C VAL A 24 -0.75 -2.62 0.14
N GLU A 25 -1.40 -1.83 0.99
CA GLU A 25 -2.25 -2.29 2.09
C GLU A 25 -3.73 -2.05 1.74
N LEU A 26 -4.57 -3.06 1.96
CA LEU A 26 -5.99 -3.04 1.59
C LEU A 26 -6.87 -3.09 2.84
N LYS A 27 -7.83 -2.15 2.94
CA LYS A 27 -8.80 -2.10 4.03
C LYS A 27 -10.22 -2.04 3.50
N ILE A 28 -11.13 -2.75 4.15
CA ILE A 28 -12.57 -2.52 4.02
C ILE A 28 -13.01 -1.58 5.14
N LEU A 29 -13.79 -0.55 4.81
CA LEU A 29 -14.33 0.41 5.76
C LEU A 29 -15.41 -0.25 6.64
N TYR A 30 -15.02 -0.69 7.84
CA TYR A 30 -15.94 -1.23 8.86
C TYR A 30 -16.25 -0.24 9.99
N LYS A 31 -15.32 0.68 10.27
CA LYS A 31 -15.43 1.72 11.31
C LYS A 31 -15.55 3.09 10.64
N SER A 32 -15.20 4.17 11.35
CA SER A 32 -15.00 5.46 10.70
C SER A 32 -13.81 5.42 9.74
N LEU A 33 -13.80 6.36 8.79
CA LEU A 33 -12.72 6.50 7.83
C LEU A 33 -11.41 6.85 8.54
N GLU A 34 -11.46 7.75 9.51
CA GLU A 34 -10.31 8.19 10.31
C GLU A 34 -9.66 7.01 11.02
N LYS A 35 -10.44 6.17 11.70
CA LYS A 35 -9.88 5.02 12.43
C LYS A 35 -9.30 3.97 11.48
N THR A 36 -9.94 3.79 10.32
CA THR A 36 -9.45 2.87 9.29
C THR A 36 -8.12 3.34 8.71
N ILE A 37 -7.97 4.65 8.49
CA ILE A 37 -6.72 5.27 8.03
C ILE A 37 -5.65 5.17 9.11
N GLU A 38 -5.95 5.53 10.36
CA GLU A 38 -4.99 5.43 11.47
C GLU A 38 -4.42 4.00 11.62
N ASP A 39 -5.29 3.00 11.67
CA ASP A 39 -4.88 1.61 11.80
C ASP A 39 -4.12 1.12 10.55
N GLY A 40 -4.52 1.59 9.36
CA GLY A 40 -3.90 1.26 8.08
C GLY A 40 -2.52 1.90 7.87
N LEU A 41 -2.31 3.15 8.31
CA LEU A 41 -1.03 3.85 8.23
C LEU A 41 0.03 3.12 9.05
N ARG A 42 -0.31 2.74 10.29
CA ARG A 42 0.60 1.94 11.14
C ARG A 42 1.03 0.66 10.45
N GLN A 43 0.07 -0.12 9.94
CA GLN A 43 0.38 -1.40 9.28
C GLN A 43 1.20 -1.20 8.01
N THR A 44 0.82 -0.24 7.16
CA THR A 44 1.56 0.08 5.94
C THR A 44 3.01 0.45 6.26
N PHE A 45 3.23 1.29 7.27
CA PHE A 45 4.56 1.67 7.73
C PHE A 45 5.37 0.48 8.24
N GLU A 46 4.78 -0.40 9.05
CA GLU A 46 5.46 -1.62 9.55
C GLU A 46 5.96 -2.51 8.40
N TYR A 47 5.18 -2.64 7.32
CA TYR A 47 5.60 -3.36 6.13
C TYR A 47 6.66 -2.59 5.32
N MET A 48 6.56 -1.25 5.24
CA MET A 48 7.55 -0.42 4.55
C MET A 48 8.92 -0.54 5.21
N ASP A 49 8.97 -0.43 6.54
CA ASP A 49 10.18 -0.58 7.35
C ASP A 49 10.81 -1.97 7.16
N ARG A 50 9.99 -3.03 7.25
CA ARG A 50 10.46 -4.41 7.07
C ARG A 50 10.97 -4.71 5.66
N CYS A 51 10.38 -4.11 4.63
CA CYS A 51 10.72 -4.36 3.24
C CYS A 51 11.81 -3.43 2.69
N ASP A 52 12.24 -2.43 3.49
CA ASP A 52 13.07 -1.30 3.04
C ASP A 52 12.45 -0.63 1.80
N SER A 53 11.15 -0.31 1.91
CA SER A 53 10.37 0.36 0.87
C SER A 53 10.15 1.83 1.24
N LYS A 54 10.39 2.72 0.29
CA LYS A 54 10.11 4.16 0.44
C LYS A 54 8.73 4.55 -0.08
N GLU A 55 8.01 3.61 -0.67
CA GLU A 55 6.69 3.83 -1.26
C GLU A 55 5.66 2.95 -0.57
N GLY A 56 4.58 3.58 -0.12
CA GLY A 56 3.46 2.94 0.56
C GLY A 56 2.13 3.48 0.06
N HIS A 57 1.20 2.58 -0.19
CA HIS A 57 -0.17 2.88 -0.58
C HIS A 57 -1.14 2.15 0.34
N LEU A 58 -2.03 2.92 0.97
CA LEU A 58 -3.18 2.41 1.71
C LEU A 58 -4.44 2.62 0.87
N ILE A 59 -5.16 1.54 0.55
CA ILE A 59 -6.41 1.60 -0.22
C ILE A 59 -7.57 1.22 0.70
N VAL A 60 -8.53 2.13 0.86
CA VAL A 60 -9.72 1.95 1.70
C VAL A 60 -10.95 1.80 0.82
N PHE A 61 -11.60 0.63 0.89
CA PHE A 61 -12.83 0.31 0.19
C PHE A 61 -14.07 0.57 1.05
N ASP A 62 -14.90 1.52 0.62
CA ASP A 62 -16.20 1.83 1.18
C ASP A 62 -17.32 1.04 0.48
N ARG A 63 -17.76 -0.03 1.16
CA ARG A 63 -18.85 -0.90 0.71
C ARG A 63 -20.27 -0.39 1.03
N ARG A 64 -20.42 0.82 1.58
CA ARG A 64 -21.74 1.37 1.91
C ARG A 64 -22.54 1.60 0.62
N LYS A 65 -23.77 1.06 0.56
CA LYS A 65 -24.64 1.15 -0.62
C LYS A 65 -25.30 2.52 -0.81
N GLY A 66 -25.38 3.32 0.26
CA GLY A 66 -26.03 4.64 0.25
C GLY A 66 -25.09 5.81 0.00
N VAL A 67 -23.82 5.55 -0.32
CA VAL A 67 -22.81 6.57 -0.61
C VAL A 67 -22.52 6.50 -2.11
N ALA A 68 -22.57 7.64 -2.80
CA ALA A 68 -22.28 7.69 -4.23
C ALA A 68 -20.82 7.30 -4.50
N TRP A 69 -20.52 6.79 -5.70
CA TRP A 69 -19.16 6.36 -6.04
C TRP A 69 -18.18 7.54 -5.99
N GLU A 70 -18.61 8.70 -6.46
CA GLU A 70 -17.86 9.94 -6.50
C GLU A 70 -17.44 10.43 -5.11
N GLU A 71 -18.25 10.12 -4.09
CA GLU A 71 -17.93 10.46 -2.69
C GLU A 71 -16.88 9.51 -2.08
N LYS A 72 -16.69 8.32 -2.66
CA LYS A 72 -15.71 7.33 -2.18
C LYS A 72 -14.34 7.54 -2.78
N VAL A 73 -14.27 8.07 -4.00
CA VAL A 73 -13.04 8.25 -4.74
C VAL A 73 -12.28 9.48 -4.26
N PHE A 74 -11.15 9.26 -3.61
CA PHE A 74 -10.21 10.33 -3.27
C PHE A 74 -8.77 9.81 -3.25
N VAL A 75 -7.82 10.74 -3.30
CA VAL A 75 -6.41 10.48 -3.00
C VAL A 75 -5.89 11.56 -2.07
N ARG A 76 -5.13 11.18 -1.05
CA ARG A 76 -4.43 12.11 -0.17
C ARG A 76 -3.11 11.54 0.30
N LYS A 77 -2.24 12.40 0.82
CA LYS A 77 -0.96 12.03 1.40
C LYS A 77 -1.03 12.18 2.90
N GLU A 78 -0.59 11.16 3.61
CA GLU A 78 -0.49 11.17 5.07
C GLU A 78 0.96 10.94 5.46
N THR A 79 1.43 11.66 6.48
CA THR A 79 2.76 11.45 7.05
C THR A 79 2.63 10.60 8.31
N TYR A 80 3.31 9.45 8.32
CA TYR A 80 3.37 8.57 9.49
C TYR A 80 4.83 8.23 9.79
N GLN A 81 5.29 8.53 11.01
CA GLN A 81 6.68 8.31 11.45
C GLN A 81 7.72 8.92 10.48
N GLY A 82 7.41 10.08 9.88
CA GLY A 82 8.28 10.78 8.95
C GLY A 82 8.32 10.22 7.52
N GLN A 83 7.54 9.17 7.21
CA GLN A 83 7.36 8.64 5.86
C GLN A 83 6.01 9.09 5.27
N GLU A 84 5.99 9.37 3.97
CA GLU A 84 4.76 9.70 3.24
C GLU A 84 4.08 8.41 2.76
N ILE A 85 2.77 8.29 3.00
CA ILE A 85 1.93 7.19 2.53
C ILE A 85 0.77 7.77 1.73
N ALA A 86 0.56 7.28 0.51
CA ALA A 86 -0.60 7.64 -0.29
C ALA A 86 -1.83 6.86 0.19
N VAL A 87 -2.91 7.57 0.51
CA VAL A 87 -4.19 6.99 0.93
C VAL A 87 -5.21 7.19 -0.17
N TRP A 88 -5.83 6.10 -0.60
CA TRP A 88 -6.82 6.04 -1.67
C TRP A 88 -8.18 5.64 -1.09
N GLY A 89 -9.22 6.38 -1.46
CA GLY A 89 -10.61 5.96 -1.26
C GLY A 89 -11.17 5.31 -2.52
N MET A 90 -11.93 4.22 -2.34
CA MET A 90 -12.65 3.49 -3.39
C MET A 90 -14.00 3.00 -2.88
#